data_AF-A0A7J3Z7Q8-F1
#
_entry.id   AF-A0A7J3Z7Q8-F1
#
_cell.length_a   1.000
_cell.length_b   1.000
_cell.length_c   1.000
_cell.angle_alpha   90.00
_cell.angle_beta   90.00
_cell.angle_gamma   90.00
#
_symmetry.space_group_name_H-M   'P 1'
#
loop_
_entity.id
_entity.type
_entity.pdbx_description
1 polymer ?
#
loop_
_entity_poly.entity_id
_entity_poly.type
_entity_poly.pdbx_seq_one_letter_code
_entity_poly.pdbx_strand_id
1 'polypeptide(L)'
;MIIAEVISRVREFLKGLSPTEIKKLSREEFVEVLGIDPKQIPLKDRMEIARMLYNEFRHVISYKWLSEKLSMSLRDVQKAIKGEDVEGREVEALAKLSPDVVVKAIKLLREGRVRNPNDLVLELGVSLDEAEELYKRITRNEETVALPVIEAIERFEKLLKQYRKDLEKFEDIAEIIKKFQPETIKKQLDEVLEQHRKIVEEYKQKTWIEVDKLLDLVQAIRTYLTALGSEAKIVLELLKKVEDPKERVEKLEK
;
A
#
# COMPACT_ATOMS: atom_id res chain seq x y z
N MET A 1 8.81 -9.53 -28.08
CA MET A 1 8.26 -8.21 -27.70
C MET A 1 7.32 -8.43 -26.53
N ILE A 2 7.58 -7.81 -25.38
CA ILE A 2 6.72 -7.98 -24.20
C ILE A 2 5.54 -7.02 -24.37
N ILE A 3 4.33 -7.54 -24.59
CA ILE A 3 3.12 -6.74 -24.82
C ILE A 3 2.89 -5.68 -23.73
N ALA A 4 3.27 -5.99 -22.49
CA ALA A 4 3.20 -5.09 -21.34
C ALA A 4 4.09 -3.83 -21.48
N GLU A 5 5.23 -3.94 -22.16
CA GLU A 5 6.14 -2.81 -22.41
C GLU A 5 5.55 -1.86 -23.46
N VAL A 6 4.96 -2.41 -24.52
CA VAL A 6 4.24 -1.64 -25.55
C VAL A 6 3.02 -0.93 -24.94
N ILE A 7 2.26 -1.62 -24.10
CA ILE A 7 1.11 -1.06 -23.37
C ILE A 7 1.56 0.10 -22.48
N SER A 8 2.64 -0.07 -21.71
CA SER A 8 3.16 0.97 -20.81
C SER A 8 3.61 2.21 -21.58
N ARG A 9 4.35 2.03 -22.68
CA ARG A 9 4.82 3.14 -23.53
C ARG A 9 3.67 3.92 -24.17
N VAL A 10 2.69 3.22 -24.73
CA VAL A 10 1.50 3.85 -25.32
C VAL A 10 0.71 4.61 -24.24
N ARG A 11 0.57 4.03 -23.05
CA ARG A 11 -0.14 4.66 -21.94
C ARG A 11 0.55 5.94 -21.47
N GLU A 12 1.86 5.93 -21.29
CA GLU A 12 2.62 7.11 -20.88
C GLU A 12 2.54 8.23 -21.92
N PHE A 13 2.69 7.88 -23.20
CA PHE A 13 2.54 8.83 -24.30
C PHE A 13 1.17 9.50 -24.31
N LEU A 14 0.08 8.71 -24.23
CA LEU A 14 -1.28 9.25 -24.27
C LEU A 14 -1.64 10.06 -23.01
N LYS A 15 -1.07 9.75 -21.85
CA LYS A 15 -1.25 10.58 -20.63
C LYS A 15 -0.61 11.96 -20.75
N GLY A 16 0.43 12.10 -21.57
CA GLY A 16 1.10 13.37 -21.84
C GLY A 16 0.33 14.29 -22.81
N LEU A 17 -0.75 13.80 -23.43
CA LEU A 17 -1.53 14.54 -24.43
C LEU A 17 -2.88 14.99 -23.89
N SER A 18 -3.35 16.14 -24.37
CA SER A 18 -4.71 16.60 -24.14
C SER A 18 -5.74 15.76 -24.93
N PRO A 19 -7.01 15.72 -24.49
CA PRO A 19 -8.07 15.01 -25.22
C PRO A 19 -8.22 15.42 -26.70
N THR A 20 -7.94 16.68 -27.02
CA THR A 20 -7.95 17.20 -28.39
C THR A 20 -6.80 16.69 -29.23
N GLU A 21 -5.62 16.52 -28.64
CA GLU A 21 -4.44 15.97 -29.31
C GLU A 21 -4.61 14.47 -29.55
N ILE A 22 -5.12 13.72 -28.57
CA ILE A 22 -5.42 12.28 -28.72
C ILE A 22 -6.40 12.03 -29.88
N LYS A 23 -7.44 12.87 -30.03
CA LYS A 23 -8.42 12.75 -31.13
C LYS A 23 -7.81 13.03 -32.49
N LYS A 24 -6.80 13.91 -32.56
CA LYS A 24 -6.13 14.31 -33.80
C LYS A 24 -4.93 13.44 -34.16
N LEU A 25 -4.48 12.59 -33.23
CA LEU A 25 -3.34 11.70 -33.43
C LEU A 25 -3.51 10.91 -34.74
N SER A 26 -2.52 11.03 -35.62
CA SER A 26 -2.49 10.31 -36.89
C SER A 26 -2.20 8.82 -36.65
N ARG A 27 -2.36 8.02 -37.70
CA ARG A 27 -2.06 6.58 -37.60
C ARG A 27 -0.55 6.38 -37.54
N GLU A 28 0.19 7.19 -38.27
CA GLU A 28 1.64 7.19 -38.41
C GLU A 28 2.29 7.49 -37.07
N GLU A 29 1.89 8.57 -36.39
CA GLU A 29 2.36 8.92 -35.04
C GLU A 29 2.05 7.81 -34.04
N PHE A 30 0.87 7.19 -34.12
CA PHE A 30 0.52 6.08 -33.23
C PHE A 30 1.36 4.83 -33.50
N VAL A 31 1.72 4.56 -34.76
CA VAL A 31 2.61 3.46 -35.14
C VAL A 31 4.03 3.70 -34.61
N GLU A 32 4.53 4.94 -34.67
CA GLU A 32 5.83 5.30 -34.09
C GLU A 32 5.87 5.02 -32.58
N VAL A 33 4.80 5.37 -31.86
CA VAL A 33 4.65 5.06 -30.43
C VAL A 33 4.48 3.56 -30.17
N LEU A 34 3.86 2.82 -31.10
CA LEU A 34 3.81 1.35 -31.03
C LEU A 34 5.16 0.69 -31.38
N GLY A 35 6.06 1.40 -32.08
CA GLY A 35 7.37 0.90 -32.50
C GLY A 35 7.30 -0.30 -33.45
N ILE A 36 6.10 -0.68 -33.90
CA ILE A 36 5.81 -1.78 -34.81
C ILE A 36 4.50 -1.48 -35.52
N ASP A 37 4.38 -1.85 -36.78
CA ASP A 37 3.11 -1.74 -37.51
C ASP A 37 2.05 -2.60 -36.80
N PRO A 38 0.89 -2.03 -36.40
CA PRO A 38 -0.22 -2.79 -35.82
C PRO A 38 -0.56 -4.06 -36.59
N LYS A 39 -0.44 -4.07 -37.93
CA LYS A 39 -0.73 -5.25 -38.76
C LYS A 39 0.16 -6.45 -38.41
N GLN A 40 1.38 -6.21 -37.98
CA GLN A 40 2.36 -7.24 -37.60
C GLN A 40 2.14 -7.77 -36.17
N ILE A 41 1.34 -7.08 -35.36
CA ILE A 41 0.95 -7.52 -34.02
C ILE A 41 -0.15 -8.59 -34.13
N PRO A 42 -0.06 -9.73 -33.43
CA PRO A 42 -1.14 -10.72 -33.37
C PRO A 42 -2.48 -10.10 -32.95
N LEU A 43 -3.59 -10.60 -33.50
CA LEU A 43 -4.92 -10.05 -33.21
C LEU A 43 -5.24 -10.04 -31.71
N LYS A 44 -4.88 -11.10 -31.00
CA LYS A 44 -5.07 -11.22 -29.54
C LYS A 44 -4.43 -10.06 -28.78
N ASP A 45 -3.20 -9.74 -29.12
CA ASP A 45 -2.41 -8.68 -28.49
C ASP A 45 -2.96 -7.29 -28.87
N ARG A 46 -3.40 -7.10 -30.11
CA ARG A 46 -4.13 -5.88 -30.52
C ARG A 46 -5.43 -5.69 -29.75
N MET A 47 -6.18 -6.77 -29.51
CA MET A 47 -7.42 -6.73 -28.71
C MET A 47 -7.13 -6.32 -27.26
N GLU A 48 -6.03 -6.80 -26.69
CA GLU A 48 -5.60 -6.42 -25.34
C GLU A 48 -5.25 -4.93 -25.24
N ILE A 49 -4.49 -4.41 -26.22
CA ILE A 49 -4.20 -2.98 -26.34
C ILE A 49 -5.50 -2.17 -26.51
N ALA A 50 -6.41 -2.62 -27.39
CA ALA A 50 -7.70 -1.94 -27.60
C ALA A 50 -8.55 -1.87 -26.33
N ARG A 51 -8.61 -2.98 -25.58
CA ARG A 51 -9.33 -3.06 -24.30
C ARG A 51 -8.73 -2.11 -23.27
N MET A 52 -7.41 -2.09 -23.12
CA MET A 52 -6.72 -1.17 -22.19
C MET A 52 -7.00 0.29 -22.55
N LEU A 53 -6.78 0.66 -23.82
CA LEU A 53 -6.98 2.04 -24.31
C LEU A 53 -8.42 2.51 -24.12
N TYR A 54 -9.38 1.65 -24.43
CA TYR A 54 -10.78 2.01 -24.27
C TYR A 54 -11.17 2.16 -22.80
N ASN A 55 -10.65 1.33 -21.90
CA ASN A 55 -10.98 1.41 -20.48
C ASN A 55 -10.43 2.68 -19.82
N GLU A 56 -9.19 3.06 -20.15
CA GLU A 56 -8.52 4.21 -19.53
C GLU A 56 -8.90 5.55 -20.16
N PHE A 57 -9.11 5.57 -21.48
CA PHE A 57 -9.35 6.80 -22.24
C PHE A 57 -10.73 6.82 -22.91
N ARG A 58 -11.71 6.09 -22.34
CA ARG A 58 -13.08 5.93 -22.86
C ARG A 58 -13.75 7.24 -23.28
N HIS A 59 -13.48 8.30 -22.54
CA HIS A 59 -14.06 9.62 -22.70
C HIS A 59 -13.52 10.35 -23.95
N VAL A 60 -12.41 9.88 -24.53
CA VAL A 60 -11.75 10.48 -25.70
C VAL A 60 -11.72 9.52 -26.89
N ILE A 61 -11.47 8.24 -26.64
CA ILE A 61 -11.21 7.22 -27.66
C ILE A 61 -12.51 6.49 -28.02
N SER A 62 -12.85 6.52 -29.31
CA SER A 62 -14.01 5.81 -29.87
C SER A 62 -13.63 4.47 -30.51
N TYR A 63 -14.63 3.62 -30.79
CA TYR A 63 -14.41 2.33 -31.44
C TYR A 63 -13.81 2.51 -32.84
N LYS A 64 -14.22 3.57 -33.54
CA LYS A 64 -13.69 3.95 -34.85
C LYS A 64 -12.23 4.34 -34.76
N TRP A 65 -11.86 5.11 -33.73
CA TRP A 65 -10.46 5.48 -33.48
C TRP A 65 -9.60 4.22 -33.28
N LEU A 66 -10.03 3.29 -32.44
CA LEU A 66 -9.30 2.03 -32.18
C LEU A 66 -9.17 1.16 -33.44
N SER A 67 -10.26 1.04 -34.21
CA SER A 67 -10.27 0.30 -35.47
C SER A 67 -9.24 0.85 -36.45
N GLU A 68 -9.15 2.18 -36.56
CA GLU A 68 -8.21 2.86 -37.45
C GLU A 68 -6.76 2.71 -36.97
N LYS A 69 -6.49 2.96 -35.69
CA LYS A 69 -5.13 2.98 -35.13
C LYS A 69 -4.53 1.59 -34.96
N LEU A 70 -5.33 0.59 -34.61
CA LEU A 70 -4.86 -0.78 -34.44
C LEU A 70 -5.06 -1.65 -35.69
N SER A 71 -5.60 -1.11 -36.79
CA SER A 71 -5.90 -1.88 -38.01
C SER A 71 -6.81 -3.08 -37.76
N MET A 72 -7.86 -2.86 -36.97
CA MET A 72 -8.82 -3.89 -36.57
C MET A 72 -10.19 -3.61 -37.19
N SER A 73 -10.98 -4.65 -37.42
CA SER A 73 -12.39 -4.44 -37.78
C SER A 73 -13.16 -3.89 -36.58
N LEU A 74 -14.24 -3.13 -36.82
CA LEU A 74 -15.13 -2.66 -35.74
C LEU A 74 -15.71 -3.81 -34.92
N ARG A 75 -15.93 -4.98 -35.54
CA ARG A 75 -16.38 -6.20 -34.87
C ARG A 75 -15.32 -6.70 -33.89
N ASP A 76 -14.05 -6.73 -34.29
CA ASP A 76 -12.97 -7.19 -33.42
C ASP A 76 -12.72 -6.21 -32.27
N VAL A 77 -12.88 -4.91 -32.51
CA VAL A 77 -12.84 -3.88 -31.45
C VAL A 77 -14.01 -4.04 -30.47
N GLN A 78 -15.22 -4.27 -30.99
CA GLN A 78 -16.39 -4.61 -30.16
C GLN A 78 -16.12 -5.85 -29.31
N LYS A 79 -15.64 -6.92 -29.94
CA LYS A 79 -15.28 -8.19 -29.29
C LYS A 79 -14.20 -7.99 -28.21
N ALA A 80 -13.21 -7.14 -28.47
CA ALA A 80 -12.15 -6.83 -27.51
C ALA A 80 -12.70 -6.11 -26.28
N ILE A 81 -13.57 -5.12 -26.48
CA ILE A 81 -14.10 -4.27 -25.42
C ILE A 81 -15.22 -4.96 -24.64
N LYS A 82 -16.18 -5.57 -25.33
CA LYS A 82 -17.36 -6.21 -24.74
C LYS A 82 -17.13 -7.66 -24.33
N GLY A 83 -16.09 -8.31 -24.86
CA GLY A 83 -15.93 -9.76 -24.76
C GLY A 83 -16.61 -10.48 -25.92
N GLU A 84 -16.44 -11.81 -26.00
CA GLU A 84 -17.21 -12.63 -26.94
C GLU A 84 -18.70 -12.51 -26.63
N ASP A 85 -19.44 -11.85 -27.53
CA ASP A 85 -20.90 -11.87 -27.60
C ASP A 85 -21.37 -13.32 -27.84
N VAL A 86 -21.44 -14.10 -26.76
CA VAL A 86 -22.40 -15.20 -26.60
C VAL A 86 -23.74 -14.63 -26.13
N GLU A 87 -23.74 -13.42 -25.55
CA GLU A 87 -24.92 -12.80 -24.94
C GLU A 87 -25.97 -12.28 -25.94
N GLY A 88 -25.58 -11.95 -27.18
CA GLY A 88 -26.49 -11.31 -28.13
C GLY A 88 -27.64 -12.20 -28.64
N ARG A 89 -27.46 -13.52 -28.69
CA ARG A 89 -28.52 -14.46 -29.08
C ARG A 89 -29.29 -15.03 -27.88
N GLU A 90 -28.67 -15.10 -26.71
CA GLU A 90 -29.27 -15.64 -25.48
C GLU A 90 -30.19 -14.63 -24.75
N VAL A 91 -30.12 -13.33 -25.07
CA VAL A 91 -31.01 -12.30 -24.47
C VAL A 91 -32.38 -12.24 -25.16
N GLU A 92 -32.49 -12.58 -26.45
CA GLU A 92 -33.78 -12.61 -27.16
C GLU A 92 -34.70 -13.76 -26.71
N ALA A 93 -34.16 -14.88 -26.24
CA ALA A 93 -34.95 -16.00 -25.75
C ALA A 93 -35.59 -15.73 -24.37
N LEU A 94 -34.86 -15.09 -23.44
CA LEU A 94 -35.40 -14.74 -22.11
C LEU A 94 -36.35 -13.54 -22.10
N ALA A 95 -36.36 -12.71 -23.14
CA ALA A 95 -37.33 -11.62 -23.24
C ALA A 95 -38.79 -12.12 -23.33
N LYS A 96 -39.00 -13.42 -23.56
CA LYS A 96 -40.32 -14.07 -23.59
C LYS A 96 -40.78 -14.65 -22.25
N LEU A 97 -39.87 -14.86 -21.30
CA LEU A 97 -40.19 -15.48 -20.01
C LEU A 97 -40.36 -14.42 -18.91
N SER A 98 -41.35 -14.61 -18.04
CA SER A 98 -41.58 -13.65 -16.96
C SER A 98 -40.45 -13.70 -15.93
N PRO A 99 -40.04 -12.56 -15.35
CA PRO A 99 -39.02 -12.52 -14.30
C PRO A 99 -39.32 -13.45 -13.11
N ASP A 100 -40.60 -13.65 -12.79
CA ASP A 100 -41.04 -14.52 -11.71
C ASP A 100 -40.72 -16.00 -11.96
N VAL A 101 -40.85 -16.46 -13.22
CA VAL A 101 -40.51 -17.83 -13.61
C VAL A 101 -39.00 -18.06 -13.48
N VAL A 102 -38.18 -17.07 -13.87
CA VAL A 102 -36.72 -17.13 -13.75
C VAL A 102 -36.29 -17.19 -12.28
N VAL A 103 -36.85 -16.35 -11.42
CA VAL A 103 -36.55 -16.34 -9.97
C VAL A 103 -36.94 -17.65 -9.31
N LYS A 104 -38.11 -18.21 -9.67
CA LYS A 104 -38.57 -19.50 -9.16
C LYS A 104 -37.67 -20.64 -9.63
N ALA A 105 -37.21 -20.63 -10.88
CA ALA A 105 -36.27 -21.60 -11.43
C ALA A 105 -34.93 -21.60 -10.65
N ILE A 106 -34.36 -20.42 -10.41
CA ILE A 106 -33.11 -20.27 -9.64
C ILE A 106 -33.27 -20.85 -8.24
N LYS A 107 -34.39 -20.56 -7.58
CA LYS A 107 -34.66 -21.04 -6.22
C LYS A 107 -34.74 -22.58 -6.17
N LEU A 108 -35.46 -23.19 -7.10
CA LEU A 108 -35.60 -24.65 -7.17
C LEU A 108 -34.28 -25.38 -7.45
N LEU A 109 -33.42 -24.79 -8.27
CA LEU A 109 -32.07 -25.29 -8.55
C LEU A 109 -31.17 -25.24 -7.31
N ARG A 110 -31.15 -24.12 -6.58
CA ARG A 110 -30.38 -23.96 -5.34
C ARG A 110 -30.83 -24.88 -4.21
N GLU A 111 -32.13 -25.15 -4.14
CA GLU A 111 -32.73 -26.07 -3.17
C GLU A 111 -32.51 -27.56 -3.56
N GLY A 112 -31.91 -27.83 -4.73
CA GLY A 112 -31.62 -29.19 -5.21
C GLY A 112 -32.86 -30.00 -5.60
N ARG A 113 -34.01 -29.33 -5.74
CA ARG A 113 -35.31 -29.91 -6.10
C ARG A 113 -35.43 -30.20 -7.60
N VAL A 114 -34.62 -29.52 -8.40
CA VAL A 114 -34.53 -29.67 -9.85
C VAL A 114 -33.10 -30.07 -10.17
N ARG A 115 -32.93 -31.23 -10.82
CA ARG A 115 -31.62 -31.76 -11.20
C ARG A 115 -31.44 -31.85 -12.72
N ASN A 116 -32.51 -31.70 -13.48
CA ASN A 116 -32.47 -31.70 -14.93
C ASN A 116 -33.52 -30.71 -15.51
N PRO A 117 -33.44 -30.37 -16.80
CA PRO A 117 -34.43 -29.51 -17.46
C PRO A 117 -35.86 -30.03 -17.41
N ASN A 118 -36.09 -31.35 -17.46
CA ASN A 118 -37.44 -31.92 -17.36
C ASN A 118 -38.09 -31.62 -16.00
N ASP A 119 -37.31 -31.55 -14.92
CA ASP A 119 -37.82 -31.19 -13.59
C ASP A 119 -38.31 -29.72 -13.58
N LEU A 120 -37.67 -28.82 -14.34
CA LEU A 120 -38.14 -27.45 -14.51
C LEU A 120 -39.44 -27.39 -15.32
N VAL A 121 -39.59 -28.23 -16.35
CA VAL A 121 -40.85 -28.35 -17.11
C VAL A 121 -41.99 -28.72 -16.16
N LEU A 122 -41.76 -29.69 -15.26
CA LEU A 122 -42.77 -30.16 -14.32
C LEU A 122 -43.12 -29.14 -13.23
N GLU A 123 -42.13 -28.42 -12.70
CA GLU A 123 -42.33 -27.47 -11.58
C GLU A 123 -42.74 -26.05 -12.01
N LEU A 124 -42.43 -25.66 -13.25
CA LEU A 124 -42.66 -24.31 -13.79
C LEU A 124 -43.67 -24.27 -14.95
N GLY A 125 -44.01 -25.42 -15.55
CA GLY A 125 -44.96 -25.49 -16.66
C GLY A 125 -44.47 -24.80 -17.94
N VAL A 126 -43.15 -24.67 -18.11
CA VAL A 126 -42.51 -24.10 -19.31
C VAL A 126 -42.24 -25.19 -20.34
N SER A 127 -42.00 -24.81 -21.59
CA SER A 127 -41.62 -25.78 -22.62
C SER A 127 -40.25 -26.41 -22.34
N LEU A 128 -39.98 -27.58 -22.90
CA LEU A 128 -38.70 -28.28 -22.72
C LEU A 128 -37.51 -27.45 -23.22
N ASP A 129 -37.68 -26.79 -24.36
CA ASP A 129 -36.65 -25.92 -24.94
C ASP A 129 -36.33 -24.73 -24.03
N GLU A 130 -37.36 -24.10 -23.46
CA GLU A 130 -37.21 -23.00 -22.49
C GLU A 130 -36.56 -23.48 -21.19
N ALA A 131 -36.95 -24.66 -20.69
CA ALA A 131 -36.38 -25.27 -19.50
C ALA A 131 -34.90 -25.63 -19.66
N GLU A 132 -34.52 -26.18 -20.83
CA GLU A 132 -33.13 -26.50 -21.14
C GLU A 132 -32.26 -25.26 -21.12
N GLU A 133 -32.73 -24.18 -21.74
CA GLU A 133 -32.00 -22.93 -21.81
C GLU A 133 -31.89 -22.24 -20.44
N LEU A 134 -32.98 -22.25 -19.66
CA LEU A 134 -33.00 -21.79 -18.26
C LEU A 134 -32.02 -22.58 -17.38
N TYR A 135 -32.07 -23.91 -17.44
CA TYR A 135 -31.21 -24.78 -16.64
C TYR A 135 -29.74 -24.52 -16.96
N LYS A 136 -29.36 -24.59 -18.25
CA LYS A 136 -27.98 -24.35 -18.70
C LYS A 136 -27.46 -22.99 -18.24
N ARG A 137 -28.28 -21.94 -18.34
CA ARG A 137 -27.88 -20.58 -17.95
C ARG A 137 -27.76 -20.39 -16.45
N ILE A 138 -28.67 -20.94 -15.65
CA ILE A 138 -28.58 -20.87 -14.20
C ILE A 138 -27.36 -21.63 -13.71
N THR A 139 -27.14 -22.86 -14.19
CA THR A 139 -25.96 -23.66 -13.83
C THR A 139 -24.67 -22.96 -14.25
N ARG A 140 -24.57 -22.43 -15.47
CA ARG A 140 -23.38 -21.69 -15.95
C ARG A 140 -23.13 -20.42 -15.13
N ASN A 141 -24.19 -19.68 -14.77
CA ASN A 141 -24.07 -18.51 -13.91
C ASN A 141 -23.64 -18.89 -12.49
N GLU A 142 -24.17 -19.98 -11.94
CA GLU A 142 -23.76 -20.48 -10.63
C GLU A 142 -22.33 -21.00 -10.64
N GLU A 143 -21.86 -21.66 -11.69
CA GLU A 143 -20.45 -22.03 -11.87
C GLU A 143 -19.54 -20.79 -11.99
N THR A 144 -19.98 -19.77 -12.73
CA THR A 144 -19.25 -18.51 -12.92
C THR A 144 -19.19 -17.66 -11.65
N VAL A 145 -20.20 -17.74 -10.78
CA VAL A 145 -20.26 -17.03 -9.49
C VAL A 145 -19.58 -17.85 -8.39
N ALA A 146 -19.67 -19.18 -8.42
CA ALA A 146 -19.06 -20.05 -7.41
C ALA A 146 -17.53 -20.07 -7.49
N LEU A 147 -16.93 -20.10 -8.69
CA LEU A 147 -15.47 -20.15 -8.85
C LEU A 147 -14.75 -18.94 -8.22
N PRO A 148 -15.13 -17.68 -8.52
CA PRO A 148 -14.53 -16.51 -7.88
C PRO A 148 -14.81 -16.42 -6.38
N VAL A 149 -15.97 -16.91 -5.92
CA VAL A 149 -16.33 -16.93 -4.49
C VAL A 149 -15.52 -17.99 -3.75
N ILE A 150 -15.30 -19.17 -4.33
CA ILE A 150 -14.43 -20.22 -3.77
C ILE A 150 -12.99 -19.72 -3.74
N GLU A 151 -12.49 -19.11 -4.81
CA GLU A 151 -11.15 -18.48 -4.81
C GLU A 151 -11.03 -17.36 -3.77
N ALA A 152 -12.08 -16.56 -3.59
CA ALA A 152 -12.12 -15.54 -2.55
C ALA A 152 -12.11 -16.15 -1.15
N ILE A 153 -12.89 -17.21 -0.90
CA ILE A 153 -12.90 -17.95 0.36
C ILE A 153 -11.53 -18.55 0.65
N GLU A 154 -10.87 -19.18 -0.33
CA GLU A 154 -9.51 -19.71 -0.17
C GLU A 154 -8.48 -18.63 0.16
N ARG A 155 -8.59 -17.45 -0.47
CA ARG A 155 -7.75 -16.29 -0.15
C ARG A 155 -8.02 -15.79 1.27
N PHE A 156 -9.28 -15.71 1.68
CA PHE A 156 -9.66 -15.33 3.04
C PHE A 156 -9.16 -16.34 4.07
N GLU A 157 -9.23 -17.65 3.81
CA GLU A 157 -8.70 -18.68 4.71
C GLU A 157 -7.18 -18.61 4.84
N LYS A 158 -6.46 -18.35 3.74
CA LYS A 158 -5.00 -18.12 3.79
C LYS A 158 -4.65 -16.90 4.64
N LEU A 159 -5.37 -15.79 4.45
CA LEU A 159 -5.18 -14.58 5.26
C LEU A 159 -5.52 -14.82 6.74
N LEU A 160 -6.58 -15.57 7.04
CA LEU A 160 -6.95 -15.92 8.42
C LEU A 160 -5.93 -16.84 9.08
N LYS A 161 -5.38 -17.83 8.35
CA LYS A 161 -4.29 -18.69 8.87
C LYS A 161 -3.03 -17.88 9.15
N GLN A 162 -2.69 -16.93 8.29
CA GLN A 162 -1.54 -16.05 8.50
C GLN A 162 -1.77 -15.12 9.70
N TYR A 163 -2.96 -14.52 9.79
CA TYR A 163 -3.35 -13.68 10.91
C TYR A 163 -3.36 -14.44 12.24
N ARG A 164 -3.82 -15.70 12.28
CA ARG A 164 -3.72 -16.57 13.47
C ARG A 164 -2.27 -16.84 13.87
N LYS A 165 -1.39 -17.17 12.92
CA LYS A 165 0.05 -17.37 13.20
C LYS A 165 0.71 -16.10 13.71
N ASP A 166 0.33 -14.94 13.20
CA ASP A 166 0.87 -13.67 13.67
C ASP A 166 0.31 -13.31 15.04
N LEU A 167 -0.96 -13.60 15.32
CA LEU A 167 -1.56 -13.52 16.66
C LEU A 167 -0.84 -14.42 17.68
N GLU A 168 -0.53 -15.68 17.32
CA GLU A 168 0.25 -16.59 18.19
C GLU A 168 1.62 -16.00 18.52
N LYS A 169 2.32 -15.39 17.55
CA LYS A 169 3.58 -14.67 17.83
C LYS A 169 3.36 -13.45 18.73
N PHE A 170 2.26 -12.73 18.59
CA PHE A 170 1.92 -11.61 19.47
C PHE A 170 1.59 -12.09 20.88
N GLU A 171 0.95 -13.24 21.04
CA GLU A 171 0.72 -13.89 22.33
C GLU A 171 2.03 -14.37 22.95
N ASP A 172 2.94 -14.96 22.18
CA ASP A 172 4.29 -15.33 22.63
C ASP A 172 5.08 -14.10 23.07
N ILE A 173 5.02 -13.00 22.31
CA ILE A 173 5.63 -11.71 22.68
C ILE A 173 4.96 -11.14 23.93
N ALA A 174 3.63 -11.20 24.05
CA ALA A 174 2.92 -10.74 25.24
C ALA A 174 3.23 -11.60 26.47
N GLU A 175 3.48 -12.90 26.29
CA GLU A 175 3.89 -13.81 27.35
C GLU A 175 5.34 -13.58 27.76
N ILE A 176 6.23 -13.28 26.80
CA ILE A 176 7.59 -12.80 27.06
C ILE A 176 7.54 -11.47 27.81
N ILE A 177 6.72 -10.50 27.39
CA ILE A 177 6.52 -9.21 28.08
C ILE A 177 5.93 -9.42 29.48
N LYS A 178 5.02 -10.38 29.69
CA LYS A 178 4.53 -10.76 31.03
C LYS A 178 5.62 -11.42 31.89
N LYS A 179 6.55 -12.17 31.29
CA LYS A 179 7.74 -12.73 31.96
C LYS A 179 8.76 -11.65 32.30
N PHE A 180 8.86 -10.59 31.51
CA PHE A 180 9.60 -9.36 31.84
C PHE A 180 8.78 -8.51 32.82
N GLN A 181 8.80 -8.87 34.10
CA GLN A 181 8.22 -8.08 35.18
C GLN A 181 8.67 -6.61 35.09
N PRO A 182 7.78 -5.66 34.76
CA PRO A 182 8.13 -4.23 34.64
C PRO A 182 8.76 -3.68 35.91
N GLU A 183 8.42 -4.26 37.06
CA GLU A 183 8.98 -3.94 38.37
C GLU A 183 10.47 -4.28 38.47
N THR A 184 10.94 -5.34 37.82
CA THR A 184 12.36 -5.74 37.84
C THR A 184 13.20 -4.78 36.99
N ILE A 185 12.70 -4.37 35.81
CA ILE A 185 13.37 -3.38 34.96
C ILE A 185 13.39 -2.02 35.65
N LYS A 186 12.28 -1.61 36.26
CA LYS A 186 12.21 -0.36 37.04
C LYS A 186 13.21 -0.36 38.19
N LYS A 187 13.32 -1.47 38.94
CA LYS A 187 14.27 -1.60 40.04
C LYS A 187 15.73 -1.56 39.56
N GLN A 188 16.06 -2.23 38.45
CA GLN A 188 17.41 -2.17 37.88
C GLN A 188 17.75 -0.78 37.35
N LEU A 189 16.78 -0.08 36.74
CA LEU A 189 16.97 1.30 36.28
C LEU A 189 17.16 2.26 37.46
N ASP A 190 16.37 2.11 38.53
CA ASP A 190 16.52 2.90 39.76
C ASP A 190 17.89 2.64 40.43
N GLU A 191 18.37 1.39 40.46
CA GLU A 191 19.70 1.03 40.96
C GLU A 191 20.82 1.65 40.11
N VAL A 192 20.71 1.61 38.78
CA VAL A 192 21.70 2.22 37.86
C VAL A 192 21.69 3.75 37.97
N LEU A 193 20.51 4.37 38.11
CA LEU A 193 20.37 5.81 38.33
C LEU A 193 20.97 6.25 39.67
N GLU A 194 20.78 5.47 40.73
CA GLU A 194 21.36 5.76 42.04
C GLU A 194 22.89 5.60 42.03
N GLN A 195 23.41 4.58 41.35
CA GLN A 195 24.86 4.42 41.13
C GLN A 195 25.44 5.61 40.36
N HIS A 196 24.76 6.06 39.29
CA HIS A 196 25.19 7.23 38.53
C HIS A 196 25.15 8.51 39.35
N ARG A 197 24.11 8.71 40.18
CA ARG A 197 24.04 9.88 41.09
C ARG A 197 25.23 9.90 42.04
N LYS A 198 25.58 8.77 42.67
CA LYS A 198 26.74 8.67 43.56
C LYS A 198 28.05 9.00 42.84
N ILE A 199 28.24 8.45 41.63
CA ILE A 199 29.43 8.74 40.82
C ILE A 199 29.53 10.23 40.51
N VAL A 200 28.42 10.85 40.06
CA VAL A 200 28.39 12.29 39.77
C VAL A 200 28.72 13.12 41.01
N GLU A 201 28.19 12.74 42.17
CA GLU A 201 28.44 13.44 43.44
C GLU A 201 29.91 13.31 43.88
N GLU A 202 30.50 12.12 43.75
CA GLU A 202 31.93 11.89 44.01
C GLU A 202 32.82 12.70 43.07
N TYR A 203 32.47 12.78 41.78
CA TYR A 203 33.19 13.62 40.81
C TYR A 203 33.05 15.11 41.13
N LYS A 204 31.85 15.56 41.52
CA LYS A 204 31.63 16.94 41.99
C LYS A 204 32.52 17.24 43.20
N GLN A 205 32.52 16.39 44.22
CA GLN A 205 33.34 16.58 45.41
C GLN A 205 34.84 16.62 45.09
N LYS A 206 35.34 15.69 44.26
CA LYS A 206 36.75 15.70 43.83
C LYS A 206 37.12 16.98 43.08
N THR A 207 36.25 17.41 42.17
CA THR A 207 36.44 18.64 41.38
C THR A 207 36.43 19.86 42.29
N TRP A 208 35.52 19.94 43.27
CA TRP A 208 35.46 21.04 44.23
C TRP A 208 36.69 21.10 45.13
N ILE A 209 37.20 19.96 45.60
CA ILE A 209 38.46 19.89 46.36
C ILE A 209 39.63 20.45 45.54
N GLU A 210 39.66 20.15 44.25
CA GLU A 210 40.72 20.64 43.35
C GLU A 210 40.59 22.13 43.04
N VAL A 211 39.35 22.62 42.88
CA VAL A 211 39.05 24.06 42.76
C VAL A 211 39.46 24.81 44.03
N ASP A 212 39.17 24.29 45.22
CA ASP A 212 39.57 24.94 46.48
C ASP A 212 41.10 25.01 46.62
N LYS A 213 41.82 23.93 46.27
CA LYS A 213 43.30 23.96 46.24
C LYS A 213 43.85 25.03 45.28
N LEU A 214 43.23 25.18 44.11
CA LEU A 214 43.63 26.20 43.14
C LEU A 214 43.32 27.61 43.66
N LEU A 215 42.21 27.80 44.37
CA LEU A 215 41.87 29.07 45.01
C LEU A 215 42.84 29.44 46.13
N ASP A 216 43.24 28.48 46.96
CA ASP A 216 44.25 28.69 48.00
C ASP A 216 45.59 29.12 47.38
N LEU A 217 45.99 28.49 46.28
CA LEU A 217 47.19 28.87 45.52
C LEU A 217 47.06 30.28 44.93
N VAL A 218 45.91 30.62 44.35
CA VAL A 218 45.59 31.96 43.83
C VAL A 218 45.69 33.01 44.94
N GLN A 219 45.16 32.73 46.14
CA GLN A 219 45.25 33.62 47.30
C GLN A 219 46.69 33.76 47.83
N ALA A 220 47.45 32.67 47.88
CA ALA A 220 48.85 32.69 48.27
C ALA A 220 49.71 33.53 47.31
N ILE A 221 49.51 33.32 45.99
CA ILE A 221 50.16 34.11 44.93
C ILE A 221 49.76 35.58 45.06
N ARG A 222 48.47 35.88 45.27
CA ARG A 222 47.99 37.25 45.46
C ARG A 222 48.68 37.92 46.64
N THR A 223 48.76 37.24 47.79
CA THR A 223 49.42 37.75 49.00
C THR A 223 50.88 38.09 48.74
N TYR A 224 51.61 37.19 48.08
CA TYR A 224 53.00 37.38 47.67
C TYR A 224 53.17 38.55 46.69
N LEU A 225 52.29 38.68 45.72
CA LEU A 225 52.31 39.76 44.73
C LEU A 225 51.94 41.13 45.32
N THR A 226 51.01 41.18 46.28
CA THR A 226 50.74 42.43 47.04
C THR A 226 51.94 42.88 47.86
N ALA A 227 52.76 41.94 48.36
CA ALA A 227 53.99 42.26 49.06
C ALA A 227 55.09 42.82 48.12
N LEU A 228 55.04 42.50 46.82
CA LEU A 228 55.96 42.99 45.79
C LEU A 228 55.57 44.37 45.19
N GLY A 229 54.41 44.91 45.52
CA GLY A 229 54.01 46.27 45.14
C GLY A 229 53.67 46.47 43.64
N SER A 230 54.08 47.60 43.07
CA SER A 230 53.61 48.11 41.76
C SER A 230 53.96 47.26 40.53
N GLU A 231 54.87 46.30 40.66
CA GLU A 231 55.36 45.46 39.56
C GLU A 231 54.41 44.29 39.20
N ALA A 232 53.43 43.98 40.05
CA ALA A 232 52.54 42.82 39.88
C ALA A 232 51.15 43.14 39.30
N LYS A 233 50.91 44.37 38.82
CA LYS A 233 49.57 44.86 38.45
C LYS A 233 48.85 44.00 37.40
N ILE A 234 49.58 43.51 36.40
CA ILE A 234 49.06 42.66 35.32
C ILE A 234 48.65 41.27 35.84
N VAL A 235 49.42 40.71 36.78
CA VAL A 235 49.13 39.39 37.35
C VAL A 235 47.93 39.45 38.30
N LEU A 236 47.77 40.55 39.05
CA LEU A 236 46.58 40.78 39.88
C LEU A 236 45.28 40.94 39.06
N GLU A 237 45.34 41.54 37.86
CA GLU A 237 44.18 41.59 36.96
C GLU A 237 43.83 40.22 36.35
N LEU A 238 44.83 39.39 36.04
CA LEU A 238 44.60 38.03 35.55
C LEU A 238 44.01 37.13 36.64
N LEU A 239 44.44 37.27 37.90
CA LEU A 239 43.88 36.52 39.04
C LEU A 239 42.39 36.84 39.27
N LYS A 240 41.97 38.09 39.12
CA LYS A 240 40.54 38.47 39.21
C LYS A 240 39.66 37.75 38.19
N LYS A 241 40.18 37.44 36.98
CA LYS A 241 39.44 36.69 35.95
C LYS A 241 39.30 35.19 36.29
N VAL A 242 40.14 34.67 37.18
CA VAL A 242 40.13 33.27 37.64
C VAL A 242 39.21 33.07 38.86
N GLU A 243 38.80 34.13 39.57
CA GLU A 243 37.80 34.06 40.65
C GLU A 243 36.34 33.98 40.12
N ASP A 244 36.09 34.41 38.88
CA ASP A 244 34.77 34.42 38.19
C ASP A 244 34.07 33.03 37.99
N PRO A 245 34.77 31.87 37.91
CA PRO A 245 34.12 30.56 37.77
C PRO A 245 33.29 30.15 38.99
N LYS A 246 33.66 30.54 40.22
CA LYS A 246 32.89 30.17 41.44
C LYS A 246 31.50 30.82 41.45
N GLU A 247 31.41 32.11 41.14
CA GLU A 247 30.12 32.82 41.02
C GLU A 247 29.24 32.31 39.87
N ARG A 248 29.86 31.85 38.77
CA ARG A 248 29.13 31.30 37.61
C ARG A 248 28.54 29.92 37.89
N VAL A 249 29.23 29.08 38.66
CA VAL A 249 28.74 27.73 39.02
C VAL A 249 27.61 27.82 40.06
N GLU A 250 27.71 28.69 41.08
CA GLU A 250 26.63 28.89 42.06
C GLU A 250 25.34 29.44 41.43
N LYS A 251 25.43 30.20 40.34
CA LYS A 251 24.25 30.69 39.58
C LYS A 251 23.57 29.60 38.75
N LEU A 252 24.25 28.51 38.44
CA LEU A 252 23.70 27.39 37.64
C LEU A 252 23.02 26.32 38.50
N GLU A 253 23.19 26.35 39.83
CA GLU A 253 22.56 25.44 40.78
C GLU A 253 21.26 26.00 41.42
N LYS A 254 20.77 27.17 40.98
CA LYS A 254 19.43 27.72 41.29
C LYS A 254 18.46 27.51 40.14
#